data_AF-K1M467-F1
#
_entry.id   AF-K1M467-F1
#
_cell.length_a   1.000
_cell.length_b   1.000
_cell.length_c   1.000
_cell.angle_alpha   90.00
_cell.angle_beta   90.00
_cell.angle_gamma   90.00
#
_symmetry.space_group_name_H-M   'P 1'
#
loop_
_entity.id
_entity.type
_entity.pdbx_description
1 polymer ?
#
loop_
_entity_poly.entity_id
_entity_poly.type
_entity_poly.pdbx_seq_one_letter_code
_entity_poly.pdbx_strand_id
1 'polypeptide(L)'
;MSDRYSHKRPQNNLPNIVIIVTVALTVLMIIACIYMWHNSQKQKALAEQYARQYTQLQEKEANLKPDVTAITSGKFDLQGSEKSLAKDYTVLIKALFGDASAKAVKNAENSYLNHFGTDGWHDLKEIAFANPNSLVATANSDTKITFKDFSLKDQTIKIVIYTRFSVPKSKSSAGYGIAYITTTYNFKTHTARDTTVQSSFADDN
;
A
#
# COMPACT_ATOMS: atom_id res chain seq x y z
N MET A 1 -65.08 -8.09 -67.57
CA MET A 1 -63.67 -8.46 -67.39
C MET A 1 -63.09 -7.56 -66.32
N SER A 2 -62.64 -8.19 -65.24
CA SER A 2 -62.10 -7.60 -64.02
C SER A 2 -60.68 -7.09 -64.28
N ASP A 3 -60.32 -5.95 -63.68
CA ASP A 3 -59.03 -5.77 -62.99
C ASP A 3 -59.09 -4.51 -62.12
N ARG A 4 -59.31 -4.70 -60.82
CA ARG A 4 -59.12 -3.65 -59.80
C ARG A 4 -57.71 -3.78 -59.23
N TYR A 5 -56.85 -2.82 -59.53
CA TYR A 5 -55.56 -2.64 -58.87
C TYR A 5 -55.76 -2.35 -57.38
N SER A 6 -55.29 -3.26 -56.53
CA SER A 6 -55.25 -3.12 -55.08
C SER A 6 -53.98 -2.35 -54.69
N HIS A 7 -54.11 -1.05 -54.43
CA HIS A 7 -53.06 -0.29 -53.76
C HIS A 7 -53.02 -0.65 -52.28
N LYS A 8 -52.11 -1.56 -51.90
CA LYS A 8 -51.68 -1.72 -50.50
C LYS A 8 -50.97 -0.43 -50.08
N ARG A 9 -51.60 0.38 -49.23
CA ARG A 9 -50.94 1.52 -48.58
C ARG A 9 -49.80 0.99 -47.70
N PRO A 10 -48.60 1.60 -47.71
CA PRO A 10 -47.55 1.22 -46.78
C PRO A 10 -48.04 1.50 -45.36
N GLN A 11 -48.15 0.44 -44.57
CA GLN A 11 -48.50 0.53 -43.16
C GLN A 11 -47.31 1.19 -42.45
N ASN A 12 -47.46 2.46 -42.06
CA ASN A 12 -46.41 3.22 -41.41
C ASN A 12 -46.12 2.62 -40.03
N ASN A 13 -45.08 1.78 -39.95
CA ASN A 13 -44.60 1.13 -38.73
C ASN A 13 -43.71 2.06 -37.86
N LEU A 14 -43.56 3.33 -38.27
CA LEU A 14 -42.83 4.39 -37.57
C LEU A 14 -43.14 4.49 -36.06
N PRO A 15 -44.41 4.51 -35.59
CA PRO A 15 -44.69 4.61 -34.16
C PRO A 15 -44.22 3.38 -33.37
N ASN A 16 -44.31 2.17 -33.94
CA ASN A 16 -43.82 0.96 -33.28
C ASN A 16 -42.28 0.91 -33.22
N ILE A 17 -41.58 1.39 -34.25
CA ILE A 17 -40.12 1.49 -34.25
C ILE A 17 -39.65 2.48 -33.19
N VAL A 18 -40.32 3.64 -33.05
CA VAL A 18 -40.01 4.62 -32.01
C VAL A 18 -40.23 4.03 -30.61
N ILE A 19 -41.30 3.27 -30.40
CA ILE A 19 -41.55 2.60 -29.11
C ILE A 19 -40.43 1.60 -28.79
N ILE A 20 -40.03 0.76 -29.75
CA ILE A 20 -38.96 -0.24 -29.56
C ILE A 20 -37.61 0.42 -29.24
N VAL A 21 -37.23 1.47 -29.97
CA VAL A 21 -35.99 2.23 -29.73
C VAL A 21 -36.01 2.90 -28.36
N THR A 22 -37.16 3.48 -27.97
CA THR A 22 -37.31 4.12 -26.66
C THR A 22 -37.15 3.13 -25.52
N VAL A 23 -37.78 1.95 -25.63
CA VAL A 23 -37.67 0.87 -24.64
C VAL A 23 -36.22 0.38 -24.53
N ALA A 24 -35.54 0.16 -25.66
CA ALA A 24 -34.14 -0.25 -25.69
C ALA A 24 -33.21 0.78 -25.00
N LEU A 25 -33.42 2.07 -25.24
CA LEU A 25 -32.66 3.15 -24.60
C LEU A 25 -32.91 3.21 -23.09
N THR A 26 -34.15 3.05 -22.63
CA THR A 26 -34.45 3.01 -21.19
C THR A 26 -33.80 1.82 -20.49
N VAL A 27 -33.79 0.64 -21.12
CA VAL A 27 -33.11 -0.54 -20.56
C VAL A 27 -31.60 -0.32 -20.46
N LEU A 28 -30.97 0.27 -21.49
CA LEU A 28 -29.55 0.62 -21.46
C LEU A 28 -29.22 1.63 -20.35
N MET A 29 -30.09 2.62 -20.14
CA MET A 29 -29.92 3.60 -19.05
C MET A 29 -30.00 2.93 -17.67
N ILE A 30 -30.96 2.02 -17.47
CA ILE A 30 -31.08 1.27 -16.21
C ILE A 30 -29.83 0.42 -15.95
N ILE A 31 -29.32 -0.27 -16.96
CA ILE A 31 -28.08 -1.07 -16.84
C ILE A 31 -26.89 -0.17 -16.48
N ALA A 32 -26.75 0.99 -17.12
CA ALA A 32 -25.69 1.96 -16.80
C ALA A 32 -25.79 2.48 -15.36
N CYS A 33 -27.00 2.79 -14.89
CA CYS A 33 -27.24 3.22 -13.50
C CYS A 33 -26.87 2.13 -12.49
N ILE A 34 -27.24 0.87 -12.74
CA ILE A 34 -26.87 -0.27 -11.90
C ILE A 34 -25.34 -0.43 -11.85
N TYR A 35 -24.68 -0.31 -13.02
CA TYR A 35 -23.22 -0.43 -13.11
C TYR A 35 -22.49 0.68 -12.35
N MET A 36 -22.94 1.93 -12.51
CA MET A 36 -22.41 3.09 -11.78
C MET A 36 -22.60 2.94 -10.26
N TRP A 37 -23.77 2.49 -9.82
CA TRP A 37 -24.04 2.27 -8.39
C TRP A 37 -23.14 1.17 -7.82
N HIS A 38 -23.00 0.04 -8.52
CA HIS A 38 -22.14 -1.05 -8.07
C HIS A 38 -20.66 -0.63 -8.00
N ASN A 39 -20.20 0.17 -8.97
CA ASN A 39 -18.84 0.72 -8.96
C ASN A 39 -18.63 1.73 -7.80
N SER A 40 -19.63 2.57 -7.52
CA SER A 40 -19.60 3.50 -6.39
C SER A 40 -19.55 2.78 -5.03
N GLN A 41 -20.30 1.69 -4.87
CA GLN A 41 -20.26 0.86 -3.66
C GLN A 41 -18.90 0.20 -3.47
N LYS A 42 -18.28 -0.30 -4.55
CA LYS A 42 -16.91 -0.85 -4.50
C LYS A 42 -15.89 0.20 -4.06
N GLN A 43 -15.98 1.42 -4.59
CA GLN A 43 -15.11 2.53 -4.19
C GLN A 43 -15.27 2.88 -2.70
N LYS A 44 -16.51 2.94 -2.20
CA LYS A 44 -16.79 3.16 -0.76
C LYS A 44 -16.22 2.05 0.12
N ALA A 45 -16.41 0.79 -0.26
CA ALA A 45 -15.88 -0.35 0.49
C ALA A 45 -14.35 -0.35 0.55
N LEU A 46 -13.68 0.03 -0.54
CA LEU A 46 -12.22 0.18 -0.57
C LEU A 46 -11.76 1.32 0.35
N ALA A 47 -12.40 2.48 0.28
CA ALA A 47 -12.09 3.62 1.17
C ALA A 47 -12.27 3.25 2.65
N GLU A 48 -13.35 2.55 3.00
CA GLU A 48 -13.56 2.03 4.36
C GLU A 48 -12.47 1.03 4.77
N GLN A 49 -12.03 0.17 3.85
CA GLN A 49 -10.95 -0.79 4.13
C GLN A 49 -9.63 -0.07 4.41
N TYR A 50 -9.29 0.96 3.63
CA TYR A 50 -8.09 1.79 3.84
C TYR A 50 -8.17 2.55 5.17
N ALA A 51 -9.33 3.11 5.51
CA ALA A 51 -9.56 3.79 6.79
C ALA A 51 -9.40 2.84 7.98
N ARG A 52 -9.94 1.61 7.90
CA ARG A 52 -9.75 0.59 8.96
C ARG A 52 -8.30 0.18 9.10
N GLN A 53 -7.60 -0.06 7.99
CA GLN A 53 -6.16 -0.37 8.01
C GLN A 53 -5.37 0.78 8.64
N TYR A 54 -5.71 2.03 8.31
CA TYR A 54 -5.09 3.21 8.88
C TYR A 54 -5.23 3.25 10.42
N THR A 55 -6.46 3.10 10.93
CA THR A 55 -6.71 3.08 12.38
C THR A 55 -5.95 1.94 13.07
N GLN A 56 -5.94 0.73 12.48
CA GLN A 56 -5.19 -0.41 13.02
C GLN A 56 -3.68 -0.14 13.08
N LEU A 57 -3.12 0.54 12.09
CA LEU A 57 -1.70 0.90 12.06
C LEU A 57 -1.37 1.98 13.10
N GLN A 58 -2.25 2.98 13.29
CA GLN A 58 -2.11 3.96 14.38
C GLN A 58 -2.21 3.31 15.76
N GLU A 59 -3.12 2.35 15.96
CA GLU A 59 -3.22 1.61 17.22
C GLU A 59 -1.95 0.78 17.48
N LYS A 60 -1.38 0.15 16.44
CA LYS A 60 -0.08 -0.53 16.56
C LYS A 60 1.02 0.44 16.93
N GLU A 61 1.03 1.64 16.36
CA GLU A 61 1.98 2.72 16.71
C GLU A 61 1.85 3.11 18.18
N ALA A 62 0.65 3.38 18.68
CA ALA A 62 0.42 3.77 20.07
C ALA A 62 0.87 2.69 21.07
N ASN A 63 0.86 1.42 20.63
CA ASN A 63 1.31 0.26 21.41
C ASN A 63 2.80 -0.09 21.21
N LEU A 64 3.55 0.68 20.41
CA LEU A 64 5.02 0.60 20.37
C LEU A 64 5.58 1.21 21.65
N LYS A 65 5.67 0.39 22.70
CA LYS A 65 6.49 0.73 23.88
C LYS A 65 7.92 0.28 23.61
N PRO A 66 8.92 1.15 23.85
CA PRO A 66 10.32 0.73 23.85
C PRO A 66 10.52 -0.26 25.01
N ASP A 67 10.76 -1.52 24.66
CA ASP A 67 11.05 -2.55 25.65
C ASP A 67 12.57 -2.59 25.86
N VAL A 68 13.05 -1.76 26.79
CA VAL A 68 14.48 -1.68 27.11
C VAL A 68 14.77 -2.57 28.32
N THR A 69 14.74 -3.88 28.13
CA THR A 69 15.43 -4.79 29.05
C THR A 69 16.88 -4.90 28.61
N ALA A 70 17.77 -4.18 29.29
CA ALA A 70 19.20 -4.23 29.03
C ALA A 70 19.75 -5.65 29.30
N ILE A 71 20.02 -6.41 28.24
CA ILE A 71 20.72 -7.68 28.32
C ILE A 71 22.18 -7.45 27.90
N THR A 72 23.07 -7.30 28.87
CA THR A 72 24.52 -7.43 28.69
C THR A 72 24.95 -8.76 29.28
N SER A 73 24.80 -9.85 28.53
CA SER A 73 25.30 -11.18 28.95
C SER A 73 26.54 -11.56 28.12
N GLY A 74 27.73 -11.53 28.74
CA GLY A 74 28.98 -11.92 28.09
C GLY A 74 29.51 -10.93 27.02
N LYS A 75 30.20 -11.45 26.00
CA LYS A 75 30.86 -10.68 24.90
C LYS A 75 29.87 -10.05 23.88
N PHE A 76 28.57 -10.24 24.04
CA PHE A 76 27.57 -9.76 23.08
C PHE A 76 26.90 -8.49 23.60
N ASP A 77 27.21 -7.36 22.97
CA ASP A 77 26.63 -6.04 23.30
C ASP A 77 25.34 -5.82 22.51
N LEU A 78 24.22 -6.29 23.07
CA LEU A 78 22.91 -6.15 22.44
C LEU A 78 22.52 -4.67 22.27
N GLN A 79 22.82 -3.82 23.25
CA GLN A 79 22.44 -2.41 23.22
C GLN A 79 23.21 -1.66 22.12
N GLY A 80 24.51 -1.93 21.97
CA GLY A 80 25.32 -1.40 20.88
C GLY A 80 24.82 -1.86 19.51
N SER A 81 24.46 -3.15 19.39
CA SER A 81 23.87 -3.70 18.17
C SER A 81 22.52 -3.07 17.82
N GLU A 82 21.61 -2.92 18.78
CA GLU A 82 20.32 -2.25 18.59
C GLU A 82 20.49 -0.79 18.13
N LYS A 83 21.45 -0.06 18.72
CA LYS A 83 21.75 1.31 18.32
C LYS A 83 22.28 1.40 16.89
N SER A 84 23.15 0.47 16.48
CA SER A 84 23.63 0.40 15.10
C SER A 84 22.49 0.10 14.14
N LEU A 85 21.71 -0.94 14.41
CA LEU A 85 20.57 -1.33 13.59
C LEU A 85 19.54 -0.19 13.49
N ALA A 86 19.22 0.49 14.58
CA ALA A 86 18.29 1.61 14.58
C ALA A 86 18.74 2.70 13.60
N LYS A 87 20.05 3.00 13.57
CA LYS A 87 20.61 3.96 12.61
C LYS A 87 20.49 3.46 11.17
N ASP A 88 20.88 2.21 10.93
CA ASP A 88 20.88 1.63 9.58
C ASP A 88 19.47 1.57 8.99
N TYR A 89 18.51 1.02 9.74
CA TYR A 89 17.10 0.99 9.35
C TYR A 89 16.52 2.40 9.19
N THR A 90 16.86 3.37 10.04
CA THR A 90 16.39 4.75 9.88
C THR A 90 16.86 5.34 8.55
N VAL A 91 18.14 5.17 8.22
CA VAL A 91 18.70 5.68 6.95
C VAL A 91 18.03 5.03 5.75
N LEU A 92 17.90 3.70 5.76
CA LEU A 92 17.27 2.96 4.67
C LEU A 92 15.80 3.35 4.48
N ILE A 93 15.03 3.44 5.56
CA ILE A 93 13.59 3.75 5.50
C ILE A 93 13.36 5.19 5.08
N LYS A 94 14.15 6.14 5.59
CA LYS A 94 14.06 7.53 5.15
C LYS A 94 14.38 7.69 3.68
N ALA A 95 15.46 7.05 3.21
CA ALA A 95 15.84 7.06 1.80
C ALA A 95 14.75 6.44 0.91
N LEU A 96 14.21 5.29 1.29
CA LEU A 96 13.16 4.59 0.54
C LEU A 96 11.85 5.39 0.47
N PHE A 97 11.49 6.06 1.56
CA PHE A 97 10.23 6.80 1.71
C PHE A 97 10.41 8.32 1.63
N GLY A 98 11.31 8.81 0.79
CA GLY A 98 11.27 10.19 0.28
C GLY A 98 12.55 11.01 0.40
N ASP A 99 13.52 10.60 1.21
CA ASP A 99 14.73 11.42 1.45
C ASP A 99 15.87 11.13 0.46
N ALA A 100 15.64 10.27 -0.53
CA ALA A 100 16.61 9.94 -1.56
C ALA A 100 15.98 9.81 -2.96
N SER A 101 16.81 9.79 -3.99
CA SER A 101 16.36 9.48 -5.35
C SER A 101 16.16 7.97 -5.54
N ALA A 102 15.26 7.58 -6.45
CA ALA A 102 15.07 6.20 -6.88
C ALA A 102 16.39 5.51 -7.29
N LYS A 103 17.31 6.25 -7.92
CA LYS A 103 18.64 5.75 -8.30
C LYS A 103 19.50 5.43 -7.07
N ALA A 104 19.51 6.30 -6.07
CA ALA A 104 20.26 6.07 -4.84
C ALA A 104 19.72 4.85 -4.08
N VAL A 105 18.40 4.70 -4.01
CA VAL A 105 17.74 3.53 -3.41
C VAL A 105 18.14 2.24 -4.14
N LYS A 106 18.11 2.24 -5.48
CA LYS A 106 18.57 1.08 -6.29
C LYS A 106 20.04 0.75 -6.07
N ASN A 107 20.92 1.75 -5.99
CA ASN A 107 22.34 1.53 -5.73
C ASN A 107 22.60 0.92 -4.35
N ALA A 108 21.67 1.09 -3.40
CA ALA A 108 21.73 0.52 -2.07
C ALA A 108 20.99 -0.84 -1.95
N GLU A 109 20.61 -1.48 -3.07
CA GLU A 109 19.82 -2.73 -3.08
C GLU A 109 20.39 -3.81 -2.16
N ASN A 110 21.71 -4.03 -2.15
CA ASN A 110 22.34 -5.00 -1.24
C ASN A 110 22.09 -4.69 0.24
N SER A 111 22.02 -3.41 0.60
CA SER A 111 21.71 -3.01 1.97
C SER A 111 20.26 -3.34 2.32
N TYR A 112 19.32 -3.12 1.39
CA TYR A 112 17.93 -3.51 1.59
C TYR A 112 17.75 -5.03 1.66
N LEU A 113 18.44 -5.79 0.79
CA LEU A 113 18.42 -7.25 0.84
C LEU A 113 18.96 -7.77 2.20
N ASN A 114 20.02 -7.18 2.72
CA ASN A 114 20.57 -7.58 4.02
C ASN A 114 19.63 -7.22 5.19
N HIS A 115 18.93 -6.08 5.12
CA HIS A 115 18.10 -5.58 6.23
C HIS A 115 16.63 -6.01 6.14
N PHE A 116 16.15 -6.48 5.00
CA PHE A 116 14.75 -6.88 4.83
C PHE A 116 14.60 -8.27 4.19
N GLY A 117 15.69 -8.92 3.77
CA GLY A 117 15.63 -10.15 3.01
C GLY A 117 15.09 -9.93 1.59
N THR A 118 15.13 -10.98 0.77
CA THR A 118 14.66 -10.93 -0.62
C THR A 118 13.19 -10.58 -0.73
N ASP A 119 12.34 -11.28 0.03
CA ASP A 119 10.88 -11.12 -0.02
C ASP A 119 10.47 -9.76 0.55
N GLY A 120 11.04 -9.36 1.69
CA GLY A 120 10.78 -8.04 2.27
C GLY A 120 11.22 -6.89 1.36
N TRP A 121 12.36 -7.03 0.68
CA TRP A 121 12.79 -6.03 -0.30
C TRP A 121 11.87 -5.99 -1.53
N HIS A 122 11.36 -7.13 -1.97
CA HIS A 122 10.37 -7.19 -3.04
C HIS A 122 9.11 -6.40 -2.66
N ASP A 123 8.50 -6.68 -1.51
CA ASP A 123 7.29 -5.99 -1.04
C ASP A 123 7.52 -4.48 -0.85
N LEU A 124 8.66 -4.11 -0.27
CA LEU A 124 9.04 -2.71 -0.08
C LEU A 124 9.18 -1.96 -1.41
N LYS A 125 9.75 -2.60 -2.44
CA LYS A 125 9.86 -1.99 -3.78
C LYS A 125 8.48 -1.71 -4.37
N GLU A 126 7.55 -2.66 -4.27
CA GLU A 126 6.20 -2.51 -4.82
C GLU A 126 5.45 -1.32 -4.20
N ILE A 127 5.67 -1.08 -2.91
CA ILE A 127 5.02 0.03 -2.18
C ILE A 127 5.73 1.37 -2.46
N ALA A 128 7.06 1.37 -2.48
CA ALA A 128 7.83 2.61 -2.48
C ALA A 128 8.05 3.23 -3.86
N PHE A 129 8.02 2.45 -4.95
CA PHE A 129 8.29 2.92 -6.30
C PHE A 129 7.01 3.15 -7.10
N ALA A 130 6.83 4.35 -7.64
CA ALA A 130 5.75 4.63 -8.59
C ALA A 130 6.06 4.03 -9.97
N ASN A 131 7.34 4.02 -10.32
CA ASN A 131 7.92 3.37 -11.49
C ASN A 131 9.42 3.16 -11.22
N PRO A 132 10.18 2.48 -12.10
CA PRO A 132 11.60 2.22 -11.85
C PRO A 132 12.46 3.48 -11.61
N ASN A 133 12.01 4.66 -12.02
CA ASN A 133 12.80 5.89 -11.95
C ASN A 133 12.31 6.89 -10.90
N SER A 134 11.23 6.59 -10.18
CA SER A 134 10.64 7.52 -9.20
C SER A 134 10.01 6.81 -8.01
N LEU A 135 10.15 7.44 -6.84
CA LEU A 135 9.51 7.01 -5.60
C LEU A 135 8.10 7.61 -5.51
N VAL A 136 7.20 6.90 -4.82
CA VAL A 136 5.85 7.39 -4.50
C VAL A 136 5.93 8.52 -3.47
N ALA A 137 6.81 8.37 -2.49
CA ALA A 137 6.99 9.32 -1.41
C ALA A 137 7.82 10.53 -1.85
N THR A 138 7.45 11.71 -1.36
CA THR A 138 8.15 12.96 -1.62
C THR A 138 9.07 13.40 -0.48
N ALA A 139 8.78 12.97 0.75
CA ALA A 139 9.59 13.23 1.93
C ALA A 139 9.24 12.24 3.05
N ASN A 140 10.22 11.85 3.86
CA ASN A 140 9.96 11.12 5.10
C ASN A 140 9.66 12.11 6.24
N SER A 141 8.55 11.92 6.93
CA SER A 141 8.12 12.82 8.01
C SER A 141 8.45 12.30 9.41
N ASP A 142 8.36 10.98 9.62
CA ASP A 142 8.68 10.35 10.89
C ASP A 142 9.07 8.89 10.68
N THR A 143 9.98 8.39 11.52
CA THR A 143 10.38 6.97 11.54
C THR A 143 10.68 6.57 12.98
N LYS A 144 9.97 5.54 13.45
CA LYS A 144 10.13 4.95 14.77
C LYS A 144 10.53 3.49 14.62
N ILE A 145 11.54 3.07 15.39
CA ILE A 145 12.05 1.71 15.38
C ILE A 145 12.00 1.17 16.80
N THR A 146 11.57 -0.06 16.95
CA THR A 146 11.52 -0.77 18.23
C THR A 146 12.05 -2.19 18.05
N PHE A 147 12.74 -2.67 19.06
CA PHE A 147 13.31 -4.01 19.13
C PHE A 147 12.50 -4.85 20.12
N LYS A 148 12.22 -6.10 19.76
CA LYS A 148 11.44 -7.05 20.56
C LYS A 148 11.97 -8.46 20.40
N ASP A 149 11.59 -9.34 21.32
CA ASP A 149 11.77 -10.79 21.19
C ASP A 149 13.22 -11.24 20.90
N PHE A 150 14.22 -10.67 21.59
CA PHE A 150 15.61 -11.10 21.42
C PHE A 150 15.81 -12.57 21.86
N SER A 151 16.34 -13.40 20.96
CA SER A 151 16.76 -14.78 21.26
C SER A 151 18.28 -14.84 21.34
N LEU A 152 18.82 -15.09 22.54
CA LEU A 152 20.26 -15.28 22.74
C LEU A 152 20.77 -16.57 22.06
N LYS A 153 19.94 -17.63 22.04
CA LYS A 153 20.28 -18.93 21.44
C LYS A 153 20.52 -18.79 19.93
N ASP A 154 19.57 -18.15 19.27
CA ASP A 154 19.58 -18.00 17.81
C ASP A 154 20.36 -16.75 17.37
N GLN A 155 20.64 -15.84 18.31
CA GLN A 155 21.18 -14.50 18.08
C GLN A 155 20.35 -13.74 17.04
N THR A 156 19.05 -13.68 17.30
CA THR A 156 18.08 -12.99 16.45
C THR A 156 17.27 -11.99 17.26
N ILE A 157 16.82 -10.93 16.60
CA ILE A 157 15.92 -9.94 17.21
C ILE A 157 14.81 -9.57 16.24
N LYS A 158 13.60 -9.35 16.75
CA LYS A 158 12.51 -8.79 15.98
C LYS A 158 12.62 -7.28 15.98
N ILE A 159 12.53 -6.69 14.80
CA ILE A 159 12.61 -5.26 14.56
C ILE A 159 11.26 -4.83 14.01
N VAL A 160 10.68 -3.82 14.64
CA VAL A 160 9.41 -3.24 14.27
C VAL A 160 9.63 -1.80 13.90
N ILE A 161 9.21 -1.42 12.71
CA ILE A 161 9.43 -0.10 12.14
C ILE A 161 8.08 0.50 11.76
N TYR A 162 7.84 1.71 12.24
CA TYR A 162 6.76 2.55 11.78
C TYR A 162 7.35 3.74 11.05
N THR A 163 6.82 4.10 9.89
CA THR A 163 7.23 5.28 9.14
C THR A 163 6.02 6.00 8.58
N ARG A 164 6.06 7.34 8.64
CA ARG A 164 5.09 8.23 8.00
C ARG A 164 5.81 9.05 6.95
N PHE A 165 5.24 9.15 5.76
CA PHE A 165 5.85 9.84 4.63
C PHE A 165 4.82 10.63 3.83
N SER A 166 5.25 11.74 3.25
CA SER A 166 4.42 12.57 2.39
C SER A 166 4.28 11.94 1.01
N VAL A 167 3.09 12.02 0.43
CA VAL A 167 2.79 11.56 -0.93
C VAL A 167 1.97 12.62 -1.67
N PRO A 168 1.95 12.60 -3.01
CA PRO A 168 1.08 13.50 -3.77
C PRO A 168 -0.40 13.29 -3.44
N LYS A 169 -1.20 14.36 -3.50
CA LYS A 169 -2.65 14.29 -3.27
C LYS A 169 -3.41 13.33 -4.19
N SER A 170 -2.84 13.01 -5.35
CA SER A 170 -3.36 11.99 -6.27
C SER A 170 -3.25 10.56 -5.74
N LYS A 171 -2.49 10.34 -4.66
CA LYS A 171 -2.30 9.04 -4.00
C LYS A 171 -2.98 8.94 -2.64
N SER A 172 -3.24 10.07 -1.98
CA SER A 172 -3.83 10.18 -0.65
C SER A 172 -4.45 11.56 -0.55
N SER A 173 -5.74 11.70 -0.28
CA SER A 173 -6.33 13.05 -0.15
C SER A 173 -5.69 13.84 1.01
N ALA A 174 -5.29 13.13 2.07
CA ALA A 174 -4.57 13.68 3.22
C ALA A 174 -3.09 14.05 2.94
N GLY A 175 -2.52 13.62 1.81
CA GLY A 175 -1.15 13.92 1.39
C GLY A 175 -0.06 13.14 2.15
N TYR A 176 -0.40 12.05 2.83
CA TYR A 176 0.59 11.21 3.51
C TYR A 176 0.21 9.72 3.51
N GLY A 177 1.24 8.88 3.54
CA GLY A 177 1.15 7.44 3.77
C GLY A 177 1.84 7.04 5.07
N ILE A 178 1.48 5.85 5.55
CA ILE A 178 2.14 5.18 6.66
C ILE A 178 2.55 3.77 6.24
N ALA A 179 3.67 3.29 6.75
CA ALA A 179 4.08 1.90 6.61
C ALA A 179 4.52 1.34 7.96
N TYR A 180 4.13 0.10 8.23
CA TYR A 180 4.50 -0.68 9.39
C TYR A 180 5.17 -1.95 8.90
N ILE A 181 6.45 -2.10 9.26
CA ILE A 181 7.33 -3.16 8.80
C ILE A 181 7.77 -3.95 10.02
N THR A 182 7.72 -5.27 9.93
CA THR A 182 8.30 -6.15 10.95
C THR A 182 9.26 -7.09 10.29
N THR A 183 10.46 -7.26 10.84
CA THR A 183 11.48 -8.19 10.31
C THR A 183 12.24 -8.85 11.44
N THR A 184 12.82 -10.02 11.17
CA THR A 184 13.71 -10.72 12.12
C THR A 184 15.13 -10.62 11.62
N TYR A 185 15.99 -9.93 12.37
CA TYR A 185 17.41 -9.79 12.05
C TYR A 185 18.24 -10.86 12.76
N ASN A 186 19.21 -11.44 12.05
CA ASN A 186 20.13 -12.43 12.59
C ASN A 186 21.55 -11.85 12.69
N PHE A 187 22.08 -11.78 13.92
CA PHE A 187 23.40 -11.22 14.20
C PHE A 187 24.57 -12.11 13.77
N LYS A 188 24.35 -13.42 13.54
CA LYS A 188 25.39 -14.33 13.03
C LYS A 188 25.59 -14.14 11.52
N THR A 189 24.50 -14.10 10.77
CA THR A 189 24.53 -14.00 9.31
C THR A 189 24.52 -12.57 8.80
N HIS A 190 24.23 -11.59 9.68
CA HIS A 190 24.06 -10.18 9.33
C HIS A 190 22.98 -9.94 8.27
N THR A 191 21.93 -10.77 8.31
CA THR A 191 20.82 -10.73 7.36
C THR A 191 19.48 -10.81 8.07
N ALA A 192 18.46 -10.24 7.43
CA ALA A 192 17.09 -10.27 7.89
C ALA A 192 16.25 -11.28 7.12
N ARG A 193 15.18 -11.75 7.76
CA ARG A 193 14.18 -12.68 7.20
C ARG A 193 12.80 -12.41 7.80
N ASP A 194 11.80 -13.11 7.26
CA ASP A 194 10.41 -13.07 7.74
C ASP A 194 9.87 -11.64 7.80
N THR A 195 10.26 -10.82 6.82
CA THR A 195 9.82 -9.43 6.73
C THR A 195 8.37 -9.38 6.28
N THR A 196 7.57 -8.61 6.99
CA THR A 196 6.19 -8.30 6.63
C THR A 196 6.03 -6.80 6.53
N VAL A 197 5.30 -6.36 5.51
CA VAL A 197 5.05 -4.94 5.25
C VAL A 197 3.56 -4.70 5.18
N GLN A 198 3.09 -3.70 5.92
CA GLN A 198 1.72 -3.20 5.84
C GLN A 198 1.81 -1.70 5.56
N SER A 199 1.15 -1.22 4.52
CA SER A 199 1.11 0.20 4.20
C SER A 199 -0.32 0.66 3.99
N SER A 200 -0.57 1.94 4.29
CA SER A 200 -1.84 2.59 4.02
C SER A 200 -1.61 4.05 3.61
N PHE A 201 -2.46 4.54 2.72
CA PHE A 201 -2.51 5.93 2.28
C PHE A 201 -3.73 6.55 2.94
N ALA A 202 -3.54 7.64 3.69
CA ALA A 202 -4.64 8.23 4.43
C ALA A 202 -5.58 8.99 3.50
N ASP A 203 -6.89 8.81 3.67
CA ASP A 203 -7.88 9.62 2.98
C ASP A 203 -8.54 10.58 3.99
N ASP A 204 -8.53 11.88 3.68
CA ASP A 204 -9.39 12.88 4.32
C ASP A 204 -10.85 12.52 3.99
N ASN A 205 -11.63 12.19 5.02
CA ASN A 205 -13.09 12.09 4.98
C ASN A 205 -13.74 13.47 5.02
#